data_AF-A0A803TY89-F1
#
_entry.id   AF-A0A803TY89-F1
#
_cell.length_a   1.000
_cell.length_b   1.000
_cell.length_c   1.000
_cell.angle_alpha   90.00
_cell.angle_beta   90.00
_cell.angle_gamma   90.00
#
_symmetry.space_group_name_H-M   'P 1'
#
loop_
_entity.id
_entity.type
_entity.pdbx_description
1 polymer ?
#
loop_
_entity_poly.entity_id
_entity_poly.type
_entity_poly.pdbx_seq_one_letter_code
_entity_poly.pdbx_strand_id
1 'polypeptide(L)' 'ALEGLQGAKSFSLLALCKDNNSKEVASKFYSLLDLKKHQAVNVAQSAPYADIIVTKGTMFHTL' A
#
# COMPACT_ATOMS: atom_id res chain seq x y z
N ALA A 1 -17.81 1.22 -16.57
CA ALA A 1 -16.56 1.22 -17.35
C ALA A 1 -15.39 1.10 -16.37
N LEU A 2 -14.82 -0.10 -16.25
CA LEU A 2 -13.70 -0.43 -15.36
C LEU A 2 -12.54 -0.81 -16.29
N GLU A 3 -11.94 0.22 -16.88
CA GLU A 3 -10.81 0.10 -17.79
C GLU A 3 -9.52 -0.05 -16.97
N GLY A 4 -8.75 -1.11 -17.20
CA GLY A 4 -7.29 -1.09 -17.06
C GLY A 4 -6.65 -1.70 -15.82
N LEU A 5 -6.42 -3.03 -15.84
CA LEU A 5 -5.40 -3.72 -15.03
C LEU A 5 -3.97 -3.58 -15.63
N GLN A 6 -3.66 -2.48 -16.31
CA GLN A 6 -2.30 -2.15 -16.74
C GLN A 6 -1.88 -0.82 -16.12
N GLY A 7 -1.04 -0.87 -15.06
CA GLY A 7 -0.25 0.28 -14.63
C GLY A 7 -0.85 1.21 -13.58
N ALA A 8 -1.61 0.70 -12.59
CA ALA A 8 -1.89 1.49 -11.40
C ALA A 8 -0.57 1.87 -10.70
N LYS A 9 -0.20 3.16 -10.74
CA LYS A 9 1.01 3.69 -10.07
C LYS A 9 0.88 3.69 -8.54
N SER A 10 -0.32 3.42 -8.04
CA SER A 10 -0.65 3.38 -6.63
C SER A 10 -1.73 2.35 -6.31
N PHE A 11 -1.83 1.95 -5.04
CA PHE A 11 -2.97 1.21 -4.52
C PHE A 11 -3.46 1.78 -3.18
N SER A 12 -4.73 1.51 -2.86
CA SER A 12 -5.37 1.83 -1.58
C SER A 12 -5.20 0.67 -0.60
N LEU A 13 -4.71 0.96 0.61
CA LEU A 13 -4.59 -0.04 1.66
C LEU A 13 -5.98 -0.47 2.17
N LEU A 14 -6.93 0.45 2.30
CA LEU A 14 -8.30 0.09 2.68
C LEU A 14 -8.95 -0.86 1.67
N ALA A 15 -8.78 -0.61 0.37
CA ALA A 15 -9.27 -1.50 -0.68
C ALA A 15 -8.58 -2.88 -0.61
N LEU A 16 -7.27 -2.93 -0.33
CA LEU A 16 -6.50 -4.16 -0.19
C LEU A 16 -6.94 -5.01 1.02
N CYS A 17 -7.50 -4.36 2.05
CA CYS A 17 -7.86 -4.96 3.33
C CYS A 17 -9.36 -5.19 3.51
N LYS A 18 -10.20 -4.87 2.51
CA LYS A 18 -11.67 -4.86 2.63
C LYS A 18 -12.27 -6.16 3.18
N ASP A 19 -11.72 -7.30 2.79
CA ASP A 19 -12.24 -8.63 3.15
C ASP A 19 -11.31 -9.38 4.14
N ASN A 20 -10.35 -8.67 4.73
CA ASN A 20 -9.39 -9.26 5.67
C ASN A 20 -9.82 -9.13 7.13
N ASN A 21 -9.47 -10.13 7.94
CA ASN A 21 -9.61 -10.03 9.39
C ASN A 21 -8.49 -9.14 10.00
N SER A 22 -8.68 -8.72 11.25
CA SER A 22 -7.73 -7.82 11.94
C SER A 22 -6.28 -8.33 11.95
N LYS A 23 -6.07 -9.64 12.07
CA LYS A 23 -4.73 -10.26 12.07
C LYS A 23 -4.06 -10.12 10.71
N GLU A 24 -4.80 -10.38 9.64
CA GLU A 24 -4.31 -10.21 8.26
C GLU A 24 -4.01 -8.75 7.94
N VAL A 25 -4.90 -7.84 8.34
CA VAL A 25 -4.70 -6.39 8.15
C VAL A 25 -3.45 -5.91 8.88
N ALA A 26 -3.27 -6.30 10.14
CA ALA A 26 -2.09 -5.95 10.92
C ALA A 26 -0.81 -6.49 10.26
N SER A 27 -0.81 -7.75 9.82
CA SER A 27 0.32 -8.35 9.11
C SER A 27 0.67 -7.57 7.84
N LYS A 28 -0.32 -7.27 6.98
CA LYS A 28 -0.12 -6.47 5.77
C LYS A 28 0.39 -5.06 6.07
N PHE A 29 -0.12 -4.43 7.12
CA PHE A 29 0.31 -3.10 7.55
C PHE A 29 1.77 -3.11 8.01
N TYR A 30 2.19 -4.09 8.81
CA TYR A 30 3.59 -4.23 9.20
C TYR A 30 4.51 -4.49 8.00
N SER A 31 4.11 -5.36 7.07
CA SER A 31 4.86 -5.55 5.82
C SER A 31 5.01 -4.25 5.02
N LEU A 32 3.95 -3.44 4.97
CA LEU A 32 4.01 -2.12 4.34
C LEU A 32 5.02 -1.19 5.02
N LEU A 33 5.10 -1.21 6.36
CA LEU A 33 6.06 -0.42 7.12
C LEU A 33 7.52 -0.86 6.85
N ASP A 34 7.77 -2.17 6.74
CA ASP A 34 9.09 -2.68 6.40
C ASP A 34 9.50 -2.31 4.96
N LEU A 35 8.57 -2.43 4.01
CA LEU A 35 8.77 -1.98 2.63
C LEU A 35 9.05 -0.48 2.55
N LYS A 36 8.35 0.34 3.35
CA LYS A 36 8.61 1.78 3.44
C LYS A 36 10.01 2.05 4.01
N LYS A 37 10.41 1.33 5.05
CA LYS A 37 11.74 1.45 5.67
C LYS A 37 12.86 1.18 4.65
N HIS A 38 12.67 0.19 3.77
CA HIS A 38 13.60 -0.12 2.69
C HIS A 38 13.44 0.75 1.44
N GLN A 39 12.62 1.81 1.48
CA GLN A 39 12.32 2.69 0.34
C GLN A 39 11.77 1.95 -0.89
N ALA A 40 11.19 0.77 -0.68
CA ALA A 40 10.50 0.01 -1.72
C ALA A 40 9.24 0.74 -2.17
N VAL A 41 8.54 1.35 -1.21
CA VAL A 41 7.25 1.99 -1.43
C VAL A 41 7.20 3.35 -0.74
N ASN A 42 6.45 4.28 -1.33
CA ASN A 42 6.07 5.53 -0.67
C ASN A 42 4.64 5.41 -0.15
N VAL A 43 4.36 6.07 0.97
CA VAL A 43 3.07 6.04 1.67
C VAL A 43 2.58 7.47 1.86
N ALA A 44 1.33 7.74 1.46
CA ALA A 44 0.65 9.01 1.67
C ALA A 44 -0.68 8.79 2.41
N GLN A 45 -0.94 9.64 3.40
CA GLN A 45 -2.19 9.68 4.16
C GLN A 45 -2.59 11.15 4.30
N SER A 46 -3.77 11.52 3.82
CA SER A 46 -4.20 12.93 3.72
C SER A 46 -4.65 13.53 5.05
N ALA A 47 -5.14 12.70 5.98
CA ALA A 47 -5.61 13.09 7.30
C ALA A 47 -5.49 11.91 8.28
N PRO A 48 -5.51 12.13 9.60
CA PRO A 48 -5.50 11.04 10.57
C PRO A 48 -6.58 10.00 10.28
N TYR A 49 -6.20 8.72 10.26
CA TYR A 49 -7.08 7.57 9.97
C TYR A 49 -7.72 7.56 8.57
N ALA A 50 -7.35 8.48 7.68
CA ALA A 50 -7.72 8.38 6.28
C ALA A 50 -7.03 7.19 5.62
N ASP A 51 -7.48 6.84 4.41
CA ASP A 51 -6.86 5.78 3.62
C ASP A 51 -5.36 6.03 3.41
N ILE A 52 -4.64 4.93 3.28
CA ILE A 52 -3.22 4.93 2.98
C ILE A 52 -3.05 4.59 1.50
N ILE A 53 -2.54 5.56 0.75
CA ILE A 53 -2.21 5.38 -0.66
C ILE A 53 -0.73 5.02 -0.76
N VAL A 54 -0.46 3.88 -1.40
CA VAL A 54 0.89 3.33 -1.55
C VAL A 54 1.32 3.45 -3.01
N THR A 55 2.53 3.94 -3.26
CA THR A 55 3.14 4.06 -4.60
C THR A 55 4.52 3.40 -4.62
N LYS A 56 5.07 3.15 -5.81
CA LYS A 56 6.45 2.62 -5.95
C LYS A 56 7.47 3.63 -5.41
N GLY A 57 8.40 3.14 -4.60
CA GLY A 57 9.57 3.85 -4.10
C GLY A 57 10.78 3.65 -4.99
N THR A 58 11.88 4.33 -4.65
CA THR A 58 13.11 4.32 -5.44
C THR A 58 13.79 2.95 -5.48
N MET A 59 13.62 2.13 -4.45
CA MET A 59 14.24 0.79 -4.32
C MET A 59 13.28 -0.34 -4.69
N PHE A 60 12.12 -0.07 -5.31
CA PHE A 60 11.07 -1.06 -5.56
C PHE A 60 11.55 -2.31 -6.34
N HIS A 61 12.55 -2.17 -7.21
CA HIS A 61 13.07 -3.24 -8.06
C HIS A 61 14.43 -3.81 -7.58
N THR A 62 14.95 -3.33 -6.45
CA THR A 62 16.34 -3.58 -6.02
C THR A 62 16.41 -4.20 -4.62
N LEU A 63 15.25 -4.48 -4.02
CA LEU A 63 15.13 -5.19 -2.75
C LEU A 63 15.47 -6.68 -2.86
#